data_AF-A0A7T8AS58-F1
#
_entry.id   AF-A0A7T8AS58-F1
#
_cell.length_a   1.000
_cell.length_b   1.000
_cell.length_c   1.000
_cell.angle_alpha   90.00
_cell.angle_beta   90.00
_cell.angle_gamma   90.00
#
_symmetry.space_group_name_H-M   'P 1'
#
loop_
_entity.id
_entity.type
_entity.pdbx_description
1 polymer ?
#
loop_
_entity_poly.entity_id
_entity_poly.type
_entity_poly.pdbx_seq_one_letter_code
_entity_poly.pdbx_strand_id
1 'polypeptide(L)'
;MYEKVFNTTDPLELHGAYIWSIKLAASIYPLLSTLEVALRNSIHTTATQLIGADWYDKLATKVRTQYQAPQRDQSNIDWHNKQVTDIKKKIKRKTPARGLNKHDLLVAKMDFGFWDNLLRECFSVNGNPMALWPRCTPIVFPNLPSGYTNTNAHDEISELRELRNDIAHHSPIWKNRTVYDKLTAITYINQRIDKIIEVIEWLSRDKVNWIEVHMLVAEARRVASLNYLELCQRKDMNHVEVKFSCFRRELKKQFKVLNINEFKVVNNNNSLFLITKIST
;
A
#
# COMPACT_ATOMS: atom_id res chain seq x y z
N MET A 1 -10.24 9.81 -21.55
CA MET A 1 -10.58 8.86 -20.45
C MET A 1 -11.23 9.60 -19.30
N TYR A 2 -10.55 10.60 -18.72
CA TYR A 2 -11.10 11.47 -17.67
C TYR A 2 -12.45 12.10 -18.05
N GLU A 3 -12.57 12.71 -19.24
CA GLU A 3 -13.83 13.32 -19.70
C GLU A 3 -15.01 12.36 -19.66
N LYS A 4 -14.79 11.11 -20.09
CA LYS A 4 -15.84 10.08 -20.17
C LYS A 4 -16.31 9.63 -18.78
N VAL A 5 -15.37 9.40 -17.85
CA VAL A 5 -15.70 8.87 -16.51
C VAL A 5 -16.20 9.97 -15.57
N PHE A 6 -15.65 11.17 -15.66
CA PHE A 6 -16.02 12.27 -14.76
C PHE A 6 -17.06 13.24 -15.36
N ASN A 7 -17.53 12.95 -16.58
CA ASN A 7 -18.52 13.74 -17.31
C ASN A 7 -18.21 15.24 -17.26
N THR A 8 -16.96 15.60 -17.60
CA THR A 8 -16.47 16.98 -17.49
C THR A 8 -16.98 17.80 -18.66
N THR A 9 -17.54 18.98 -18.38
CA THR A 9 -18.16 19.84 -19.40
C THR A 9 -17.24 20.93 -19.94
N ASP A 10 -16.15 21.23 -19.24
CA ASP A 10 -15.19 22.27 -19.64
C ASP A 10 -13.73 21.89 -19.29
N PRO A 11 -12.74 22.62 -19.83
CA PRO A 11 -11.32 22.33 -19.58
C PRO A 11 -10.88 22.44 -18.11
N LEU A 12 -11.53 23.28 -17.31
CA LEU A 12 -11.22 23.47 -15.90
C LEU A 12 -11.66 22.24 -15.10
N GLU A 13 -12.85 21.70 -15.37
CA GLU A 13 -13.33 20.45 -14.77
C GLU A 13 -12.42 19.26 -15.15
N LEU A 14 -11.99 19.19 -16.42
CA LEU A 14 -11.07 18.14 -16.90
C LEU A 14 -9.71 18.23 -16.20
N HIS A 15 -9.15 19.43 -16.11
CA HIS A 15 -7.90 19.65 -15.39
C HIS A 15 -8.04 19.30 -13.91
N GLY A 16 -9.17 19.67 -13.29
CA GLY A 16 -9.49 19.33 -11.91
C GLY A 16 -9.56 17.82 -11.66
N ALA A 17 -10.18 17.06 -12.55
CA ALA A 17 -10.21 15.60 -12.46
C ALA A 17 -8.82 14.97 -12.56
N TYR A 18 -7.93 15.54 -13.39
CA TYR A 18 -6.53 15.13 -13.46
C TYR A 18 -5.76 15.45 -12.18
N ILE A 19 -5.92 16.67 -11.63
CA ILE A 19 -5.32 17.06 -10.34
C ILE A 19 -5.81 16.15 -9.21
N TRP A 20 -7.10 15.82 -9.17
CA TRP A 20 -7.65 14.87 -8.22
C TRP A 20 -6.94 13.52 -8.28
N SER A 21 -6.73 12.98 -9.49
CA SER A 21 -6.02 11.71 -9.69
C SER A 21 -4.57 11.73 -9.19
N ILE A 22 -3.84 12.83 -9.41
CA ILE A 22 -2.49 13.00 -8.84
C ILE A 22 -2.54 13.02 -7.32
N LYS A 23 -3.47 13.79 -6.74
CA LYS A 23 -3.63 13.90 -5.28
C LYS A 23 -4.00 12.56 -4.66
N LEU A 24 -4.82 11.77 -5.35
CA LEU A 24 -5.22 10.43 -4.94
C LEU A 24 -4.05 9.45 -4.95
N ALA A 25 -3.25 9.46 -6.03
CA ALA A 25 -2.04 8.66 -6.11
C ALA A 25 -1.05 9.04 -4.98
N ALA A 26 -0.89 10.33 -4.71
CA ALA A 26 -0.03 10.83 -3.65
C ALA A 26 -0.51 10.43 -2.25
N SER A 27 -1.82 10.42 -1.98
CA SER A 27 -2.36 10.05 -0.66
C SER A 27 -2.37 8.55 -0.41
N ILE A 28 -2.44 7.71 -1.45
CA ILE A 28 -2.40 6.24 -1.33
C ILE A 28 -0.96 5.72 -1.26
N TYR A 29 0.00 6.42 -1.86
CA TYR A 29 1.40 5.99 -1.92
C TYR A 29 2.00 5.62 -0.55
N PRO A 30 1.81 6.39 0.55
CA PRO A 30 2.30 6.01 1.87
C PRO A 30 1.75 4.67 2.39
N LEU A 31 0.49 4.34 2.07
CA LEU A 31 -0.13 3.06 2.48
C LEU A 31 0.55 1.88 1.77
N LEU A 32 0.72 1.99 0.44
CA LEU A 32 1.40 0.96 -0.37
C LEU A 32 2.89 0.83 0.00
N SER A 33 3.56 1.95 0.29
CA SER A 33 4.94 1.94 0.76
C SER A 33 5.07 1.20 2.10
N THR A 34 4.11 1.41 3.01
CA THR A 34 4.07 0.71 4.30
C THR A 34 3.86 -0.79 4.10
N LEU A 35 2.96 -1.19 3.20
CA LEU A 35 2.76 -2.58 2.81
C LEU A 35 4.05 -3.22 2.24
N GLU A 36 4.69 -2.57 1.26
CA GLU A 36 5.90 -3.09 0.61
C GLU A 36 7.03 -3.32 1.63
N VAL A 37 7.24 -2.35 2.53
CA VAL A 37 8.25 -2.46 3.60
C VAL A 37 7.88 -3.52 4.63
N ALA A 38 6.61 -3.60 5.03
CA ALA A 38 6.13 -4.60 5.98
C ALA A 38 6.31 -6.02 5.43
N LEU A 39 5.93 -6.26 4.18
CA LEU A 39 6.07 -7.54 3.50
C LEU A 39 7.53 -7.94 3.40
N ARG A 40 8.37 -7.02 2.88
CA ARG A 40 9.82 -7.22 2.78
C ARG A 40 10.41 -7.62 4.11
N ASN A 41 10.16 -6.83 5.16
CA ASN A 41 10.78 -7.05 6.46
C ASN A 41 10.30 -8.37 7.07
N SER A 42 9.02 -8.73 6.89
CA SER A 42 8.45 -9.96 7.43
C SER A 42 9.04 -11.19 6.74
N ILE A 43 9.08 -11.22 5.41
CA ILE A 43 9.72 -12.31 4.64
C ILE A 43 11.21 -12.38 4.97
N HIS A 44 11.91 -11.25 4.89
CA HIS A 44 13.36 -11.22 5.07
C HIS A 44 13.78 -11.68 6.47
N THR A 45 13.14 -11.18 7.53
CA THR A 45 13.46 -11.56 8.91
C THR A 45 13.19 -13.04 9.13
N THR A 46 12.02 -13.53 8.69
CA THR A 46 11.63 -14.94 8.84
C THR A 46 12.59 -15.86 8.08
N ALA A 47 12.91 -15.56 6.83
CA ALA A 47 13.81 -16.36 6.01
C ALA A 47 15.23 -16.36 6.57
N THR A 48 15.70 -15.22 7.08
CA THR A 48 17.02 -15.13 7.73
C THR A 48 17.11 -16.03 8.96
N GLN A 49 16.04 -16.09 9.76
CA GLN A 49 15.98 -16.91 10.96
C GLN A 49 15.83 -18.42 10.67
N LEU A 50 15.01 -18.79 9.68
CA LEU A 50 14.64 -20.19 9.44
C LEU A 50 15.47 -20.91 8.37
N ILE A 51 16.04 -20.17 7.42
CA ILE A 51 16.79 -20.68 6.27
C ILE A 51 18.26 -20.26 6.39
N GLY A 52 18.53 -18.97 6.60
CA GLY A 52 19.87 -18.44 6.82
C GLY A 52 20.08 -17.04 6.22
N ALA A 53 21.22 -16.41 6.53
CA ALA A 53 21.53 -15.05 6.10
C ALA A 53 21.57 -14.86 4.57
N ASP A 54 21.82 -15.92 3.81
CA ASP A 54 21.84 -15.92 2.35
C ASP A 54 20.66 -16.69 1.74
N TRP A 55 19.52 -16.72 2.44
CA TRP A 55 18.30 -17.43 2.03
C TRP A 55 17.93 -17.23 0.56
N TYR A 56 18.08 -16.02 0.02
CA TYR A 56 17.71 -15.69 -1.36
C TYR A 56 18.55 -16.43 -2.42
N ASP A 57 19.72 -16.97 -2.08
CA ASP A 57 20.56 -17.78 -2.97
C ASP A 57 20.26 -19.28 -2.89
N LYS A 58 19.58 -19.71 -1.81
CA LYS A 58 19.48 -21.12 -1.42
C LYS A 58 18.04 -21.62 -1.32
N LEU A 59 17.07 -20.85 -1.83
CA LEU A 59 15.67 -21.23 -1.78
C LEU A 59 15.45 -22.55 -2.53
N ALA A 60 14.86 -23.52 -1.83
CA ALA A 60 14.30 -24.68 -2.48
C ALA A 60 13.09 -24.26 -3.32
N THR A 61 13.08 -24.70 -4.58
CA THR A 61 12.01 -24.41 -5.53
C THR A 61 11.46 -25.70 -6.11
N LYS A 62 10.23 -25.65 -6.64
CA LYS A 62 9.58 -26.77 -7.29
C LYS A 62 8.89 -26.30 -8.56
N VAL A 63 9.23 -26.95 -9.68
CA VAL A 63 8.55 -26.75 -10.96
C VAL A 63 7.35 -27.69 -11.01
N ARG A 64 6.13 -27.14 -11.09
CA ARG A 64 4.91 -27.94 -11.21
C ARG A 64 4.80 -28.53 -12.62
N THR A 65 4.18 -29.70 -12.74
CA THR A 65 4.03 -30.45 -14.00
C THR A 65 2.71 -30.20 -14.73
N GLN A 66 1.79 -29.45 -14.11
CA GLN A 66 0.46 -29.15 -14.66
C GLN A 66 0.54 -28.23 -15.91
N TYR A 67 -0.49 -28.23 -16.76
CA TYR A 67 -0.48 -27.47 -18.03
C TYR A 67 -0.04 -26.00 -17.85
N GLN A 68 0.92 -25.56 -18.67
CA GLN A 68 1.61 -24.25 -18.63
C GLN A 68 2.35 -23.90 -17.32
N ALA A 69 2.27 -24.70 -16.26
CA ALA A 69 2.96 -24.43 -15.00
C ALA A 69 4.50 -24.57 -15.11
N PRO A 70 5.07 -25.58 -15.82
CA PRO A 70 6.52 -25.75 -15.85
C PRO A 70 7.27 -24.53 -16.37
N GLN A 71 6.83 -23.99 -17.51
CA GLN A 71 7.46 -22.84 -18.14
C GLN A 71 7.32 -21.57 -17.29
N ARG A 72 6.15 -21.34 -16.69
CA ARG A 72 5.90 -20.19 -15.81
C ARG A 72 6.75 -20.27 -14.55
N ASP A 73 6.76 -21.43 -13.89
CA ASP A 73 7.53 -21.65 -12.67
C ASP A 73 9.04 -21.48 -12.93
N GLN A 74 9.55 -22.11 -13.99
CA GLN A 74 10.95 -21.95 -14.38
C GLN A 74 11.30 -20.48 -14.66
N SER A 75 10.45 -19.76 -15.40
CA SER A 75 10.67 -18.34 -15.69
C SER A 75 10.73 -17.47 -14.43
N ASN A 76 9.86 -17.75 -13.45
CA ASN A 76 9.83 -17.02 -12.17
C ASN A 76 11.05 -17.31 -11.30
N ILE A 77 11.54 -18.56 -11.30
CA ILE A 77 12.77 -18.98 -10.60
C ILE A 77 13.99 -18.32 -11.25
N ASP A 78 14.08 -18.37 -12.57
CA ASP A 78 15.19 -17.76 -13.33
C ASP A 78 15.21 -16.24 -13.15
N TRP A 79 14.03 -15.61 -13.19
CA TRP A 79 13.90 -14.18 -12.93
C TRP A 79 14.37 -13.82 -11.51
N HIS A 80 13.97 -14.57 -10.48
CA HIS A 80 14.45 -14.39 -9.11
C HIS A 80 15.98 -14.45 -9.03
N ASN A 81 16.59 -15.51 -9.55
CA ASN A 81 18.04 -15.71 -9.53
C ASN A 81 18.77 -14.58 -10.27
N LYS A 82 18.22 -14.13 -11.39
CA LYS A 82 18.74 -13.00 -12.16
C LYS A 82 18.65 -11.69 -11.38
N GLN A 83 17.53 -11.40 -10.72
CA GLN A 83 17.38 -10.20 -9.89
C GLN A 83 18.41 -10.15 -8.77
N VAL A 84 18.58 -11.26 -8.02
CA VAL A 84 19.59 -11.35 -6.97
C VAL A 84 20.98 -11.08 -7.54
N THR A 85 21.33 -11.72 -8.66
CA THR A 85 22.62 -11.55 -9.34
C THR A 85 22.86 -10.11 -9.79
N ASP A 86 21.87 -9.47 -10.41
CA ASP A 86 21.98 -8.12 -10.94
C ASP A 86 22.06 -7.08 -9.83
N ILE A 87 21.32 -7.25 -8.72
CA ILE A 87 21.44 -6.41 -7.54
C ILE A 87 22.83 -6.54 -6.93
N LYS A 88 23.35 -7.77 -6.75
CA LYS A 88 24.72 -8.03 -6.27
C LYS A 88 25.77 -7.30 -7.12
N LYS A 89 25.63 -7.33 -8.46
CA LYS A 89 26.51 -6.60 -9.38
C LYS A 89 26.42 -5.08 -9.15
N LYS A 90 25.20 -4.53 -9.04
CA LYS A 90 24.96 -3.08 -8.82
C LYS A 90 25.52 -2.57 -7.49
N ILE A 91 25.55 -3.41 -6.44
CA ILE A 91 26.06 -3.02 -5.12
C ILE A 91 27.52 -3.42 -4.89
N LYS A 92 28.16 -4.18 -5.80
CA LYS A 92 29.52 -4.74 -5.61
C LYS A 92 30.53 -3.69 -5.14
N ARG A 93 30.50 -2.51 -5.78
CA ARG A 93 31.40 -1.36 -5.53
C ARG A 93 30.82 -0.32 -4.54
N LYS A 94 29.63 -0.55 -3.98
CA LYS A 94 29.04 0.37 -3.02
C LYS A 94 29.53 0.06 -1.62
N THR A 95 29.98 1.09 -0.92
CA THR A 95 30.27 1.03 0.50
C THR A 95 28.98 1.27 1.28
N PRO A 96 28.55 0.34 2.15
CA PRO A 96 27.41 0.57 3.04
C PRO A 96 27.63 1.78 3.93
N ALA A 97 26.53 2.44 4.30
CA ALA A 97 26.57 3.47 5.35
C ALA A 97 27.01 2.83 6.69
N ARG A 98 27.51 3.66 7.61
CA ARG A 98 27.97 3.20 8.93
C ARG A 98 26.87 2.42 9.65
N GLY A 99 27.20 1.21 10.13
CA GLY A 99 26.28 0.32 10.83
C GLY A 99 25.47 -0.61 9.92
N LEU A 100 25.57 -0.46 8.59
CA LEU A 100 24.96 -1.37 7.63
C LEU A 100 26.01 -2.28 6.99
N ASN A 101 25.59 -3.44 6.54
CA ASN A 101 26.40 -4.37 5.78
C ASN A 101 25.93 -4.42 4.30
N LYS A 102 26.63 -5.17 3.45
CA LYS A 102 26.27 -5.30 2.02
C LYS A 102 24.94 -6.03 1.81
N HIS A 103 24.55 -6.88 2.75
CA HIS A 103 23.29 -7.62 2.70
C HIS A 103 22.09 -6.68 2.95
N ASP A 104 22.21 -5.71 3.87
CA ASP A 104 21.18 -4.68 4.07
C ASP A 104 20.96 -3.85 2.80
N LEU A 105 22.04 -3.50 2.10
CA LEU A 105 21.94 -2.81 0.80
C LEU A 105 21.27 -3.67 -0.28
N LEU A 106 21.49 -4.98 -0.26
CA LEU A 106 20.91 -5.91 -1.21
C LEU A 106 19.38 -5.99 -1.00
N VAL A 107 18.96 -6.27 0.23
CA VAL A 107 17.54 -6.37 0.61
C VAL A 107 16.82 -5.04 0.37
N ALA A 108 17.44 -3.91 0.69
CA ALA A 108 16.87 -2.59 0.45
C ALA A 108 16.73 -2.25 -1.05
N LYS A 109 17.47 -2.92 -1.94
CA LYS A 109 17.42 -2.71 -3.40
C LYS A 109 16.42 -3.62 -4.13
N MET A 110 15.89 -4.64 -3.46
CA MET A 110 14.84 -5.49 -3.99
C MET A 110 13.51 -4.73 -4.02
N ASP A 111 12.90 -4.66 -5.19
CA ASP A 111 11.63 -3.96 -5.41
C ASP A 111 10.43 -4.81 -4.98
N PHE A 112 9.24 -4.20 -4.97
CA PHE A 112 7.99 -4.91 -4.70
C PHE A 112 7.79 -6.17 -5.56
N GLY A 113 8.21 -6.16 -6.84
CA GLY A 113 8.07 -7.32 -7.73
C GLY A 113 8.88 -8.52 -7.24
N PHE A 114 10.05 -8.27 -6.64
CA PHE A 114 10.84 -9.32 -6.03
C PHE A 114 10.09 -9.99 -4.87
N TRP A 115 9.54 -9.21 -3.95
CA TRP A 115 8.82 -9.72 -2.78
C TRP A 115 7.50 -10.41 -3.14
N ASP A 116 6.79 -9.88 -4.13
CA ASP A 116 5.59 -10.50 -4.72
C ASP A 116 5.92 -11.86 -5.35
N ASN A 117 6.97 -11.94 -6.17
CA ASN A 117 7.36 -13.18 -6.85
C ASN A 117 7.65 -14.33 -5.88
N LEU A 118 8.20 -14.04 -4.70
CA LEU A 118 8.50 -15.05 -3.68
C LEU A 118 7.25 -15.74 -3.12
N LEU A 119 6.06 -15.16 -3.26
CA LEU A 119 4.81 -15.75 -2.78
C LEU A 119 4.25 -16.81 -3.74
N ARG A 120 4.82 -16.96 -4.94
CA ARG A 120 4.36 -17.93 -5.95
C ARG A 120 4.61 -19.37 -5.51
N GLU A 121 3.79 -20.28 -6.03
CA GLU A 121 3.84 -21.72 -5.69
C GLU A 121 5.18 -22.40 -6.00
N CYS A 122 5.96 -21.89 -6.95
CA CYS A 122 7.27 -22.45 -7.25
C CYS A 122 8.28 -22.29 -6.10
N PHE A 123 8.01 -21.40 -5.12
CA PHE A 123 8.76 -21.25 -3.87
C PHE A 123 8.12 -22.00 -2.68
N SER A 124 7.09 -22.81 -2.95
CA SER A 124 6.41 -23.66 -1.96
C SER A 124 6.83 -25.12 -2.14
N VAL A 125 7.61 -25.64 -1.20
CA VAL A 125 8.07 -27.03 -1.21
C VAL A 125 7.82 -27.65 0.16
N ASN A 126 6.70 -28.36 0.28
CA ASN A 126 6.27 -29.00 1.51
C ASN A 126 7.37 -29.88 2.12
N GLY A 127 7.66 -29.65 3.42
CA GLY A 127 8.66 -30.41 4.17
C GLY A 127 10.11 -30.01 3.91
N ASN A 128 10.40 -29.10 2.98
CA ASN A 128 11.76 -28.67 2.71
C ASN A 128 12.19 -27.52 3.65
N PRO A 129 13.26 -27.68 4.46
CA PRO A 129 13.69 -26.64 5.38
C PRO A 129 14.21 -25.36 4.69
N MET A 130 14.60 -25.46 3.41
CA MET A 130 15.09 -24.35 2.59
C MET A 130 14.01 -23.69 1.73
N ALA A 131 12.74 -24.12 1.84
CA ALA A 131 11.62 -23.46 1.18
C ALA A 131 11.01 -22.38 2.07
N LEU A 132 10.49 -21.32 1.46
CA LEU A 132 9.72 -20.30 2.19
C LEU A 132 8.40 -20.89 2.64
N TRP A 133 7.63 -21.46 1.72
CA TRP A 133 6.26 -21.89 1.99
C TRP A 133 6.15 -23.42 2.05
N PRO A 134 5.22 -23.95 2.86
CA PRO A 134 4.27 -23.24 3.75
C PRO A 134 4.87 -22.86 5.12
N ARG A 135 6.12 -23.27 5.40
CA ARG A 135 6.76 -23.16 6.73
C ARG A 135 6.79 -21.74 7.29
N CYS A 136 7.06 -20.73 6.46
CA CYS A 136 7.17 -19.34 6.87
C CYS A 136 5.82 -18.62 6.98
N THR A 137 4.72 -19.17 6.42
CA THR A 137 3.41 -18.52 6.38
C THR A 137 2.93 -18.02 7.74
N PRO A 138 2.89 -18.83 8.83
CA PRO A 138 2.36 -18.37 10.11
C PRO A 138 3.21 -17.27 10.78
N ILE A 139 4.46 -17.09 10.37
CA ILE A 139 5.36 -16.08 10.94
C ILE A 139 5.34 -14.80 10.09
N VAL A 140 5.33 -14.94 8.76
CA VAL A 140 5.24 -13.79 7.84
C VAL A 140 3.85 -13.17 7.90
N PHE A 141 2.80 -13.98 7.96
CA PHE A 141 1.40 -13.55 7.98
C PHE A 141 0.70 -14.07 9.24
N PRO A 142 1.03 -13.55 10.44
CA PRO A 142 0.46 -14.04 11.70
C PRO A 142 -1.06 -13.85 11.80
N ASN A 143 -1.65 -12.92 11.03
CA ASN A 143 -3.09 -12.66 10.99
C ASN A 143 -3.71 -13.06 9.64
N LEU A 144 -3.11 -14.01 8.91
CA LEU A 144 -3.68 -14.47 7.65
C LEU A 144 -5.06 -15.13 7.88
N PRO A 145 -6.08 -14.87 7.04
CA PRO A 145 -7.38 -15.49 7.19
C PRO A 145 -7.30 -17.02 7.14
N SER A 146 -8.18 -17.69 7.89
CA SER A 146 -8.22 -19.16 7.90
C SER A 146 -8.52 -19.69 6.49
N GLY A 147 -7.78 -20.72 6.08
CA GLY A 147 -7.88 -21.33 4.75
C GLY A 147 -7.10 -20.62 3.65
N TYR A 148 -6.49 -19.46 3.92
CA TYR A 148 -5.65 -18.77 2.94
C TYR A 148 -4.25 -19.39 2.91
N THR A 149 -3.68 -19.41 1.71
CA THR A 149 -2.33 -19.89 1.42
C THR A 149 -1.45 -18.76 0.91
N ASN A 150 -0.16 -19.03 0.69
CA ASN A 150 0.74 -18.09 0.03
C ASN A 150 0.24 -17.70 -1.39
N THR A 151 -0.48 -18.59 -2.08
CA THR A 151 -1.09 -18.28 -3.39
C THR A 151 -2.19 -17.22 -3.25
N ASN A 152 -3.06 -17.34 -2.25
CA ASN A 152 -4.10 -16.32 -2.00
C ASN A 152 -3.47 -14.97 -1.63
N ALA A 153 -2.43 -14.99 -0.79
CA ALA A 153 -1.70 -13.78 -0.43
C ALA A 153 -1.00 -13.16 -1.66
N HIS A 154 -0.40 -13.98 -2.52
CA HIS A 154 0.21 -13.55 -3.78
C HIS A 154 -0.78 -12.83 -4.68
N ASP A 155 -1.97 -13.38 -4.89
CA ASP A 155 -2.93 -12.81 -5.83
C ASP A 155 -3.36 -11.39 -5.40
N GLU A 156 -3.62 -11.21 -4.10
CA GLU A 156 -4.01 -9.93 -3.52
C GLU A 156 -2.84 -8.93 -3.50
N ILE A 157 -1.64 -9.37 -3.13
CA ILE A 157 -0.43 -8.54 -3.15
C ILE A 157 -0.05 -8.14 -4.58
N SER A 158 -0.22 -9.02 -5.56
CA SER A 158 0.06 -8.74 -6.96
C SER A 158 -0.88 -7.67 -7.52
N GLU A 159 -2.17 -7.68 -7.16
CA GLU A 159 -3.10 -6.61 -7.53
C GLU A 159 -2.67 -5.25 -6.93
N LEU A 160 -2.26 -5.23 -5.66
CA LEU A 160 -1.77 -4.02 -5.01
C LEU A 160 -0.42 -3.54 -5.59
N ARG A 161 0.42 -4.46 -6.06
CA ARG A 161 1.65 -4.15 -6.78
C ARG A 161 1.36 -3.47 -8.12
N GLU A 162 0.35 -3.92 -8.87
CA GLU A 162 -0.08 -3.23 -10.10
C GLU A 162 -0.59 -1.82 -9.81
N LEU A 163 -1.39 -1.65 -8.73
CA LEU A 163 -1.80 -0.31 -8.28
C LEU A 163 -0.60 0.59 -7.94
N ARG A 164 0.41 0.05 -7.25
CA ARG A 164 1.67 0.76 -6.97
C ARG A 164 2.40 1.13 -8.26
N ASN A 165 2.46 0.21 -9.22
CA ASN A 165 3.07 0.46 -10.52
C ASN A 165 2.33 1.57 -11.27
N ASP A 166 1.00 1.61 -11.22
CA ASP A 166 0.21 2.69 -11.83
C ASP A 166 0.57 4.06 -11.26
N ILE A 167 0.70 4.17 -9.93
CA ILE A 167 1.16 5.39 -9.26
C ILE A 167 2.55 5.79 -9.78
N ALA A 168 3.49 4.85 -9.84
CA ALA A 168 4.86 5.10 -10.29
C ALA A 168 4.96 5.52 -11.77
N HIS A 169 4.01 5.09 -12.61
CA HIS A 169 3.93 5.45 -14.03
C HIS A 169 2.99 6.64 -14.29
N HIS A 170 2.55 7.36 -13.26
CA HIS A 170 1.60 8.47 -13.38
C HIS A 170 0.31 8.09 -14.13
N SER A 171 -0.09 6.82 -14.03
CA SER A 171 -1.29 6.29 -14.65
C SER A 171 -2.52 6.52 -13.75
N PRO A 172 -3.73 6.64 -14.33
CA PRO A 172 -4.95 6.73 -13.54
C PRO A 172 -5.15 5.45 -12.73
N ILE A 173 -5.21 5.58 -11.40
CA ILE A 173 -5.34 4.44 -10.48
C ILE A 173 -6.76 3.89 -10.33
N TRP A 174 -7.74 4.58 -10.92
CA TRP A 174 -9.13 4.15 -11.00
C TRP A 174 -9.45 3.39 -12.28
N LYS A 175 -8.45 3.06 -13.12
CA LYS A 175 -8.66 2.33 -14.39
C LYS A 175 -9.05 0.86 -14.12
N ASN A 176 -10.34 0.59 -14.07
CA ASN A 176 -10.87 -0.76 -13.92
C ASN A 176 -12.13 -0.91 -14.77
N ARG A 177 -12.39 -2.13 -15.26
CA ARG A 177 -13.60 -2.44 -16.04
C ARG A 177 -14.92 -2.12 -15.33
N THR A 178 -14.90 -2.05 -14.00
CA THR A 178 -16.06 -1.73 -13.15
C THR A 178 -16.31 -0.23 -12.99
N VAL A 179 -15.39 0.62 -13.46
CA VAL A 179 -15.45 2.07 -13.30
C VAL A 179 -15.98 2.71 -14.58
N TYR A 180 -17.15 3.32 -14.50
CA TYR A 180 -17.80 4.00 -15.62
C TYR A 180 -18.29 5.42 -15.30
N ASP A 181 -18.29 5.81 -14.03
CA ASP A 181 -18.64 7.15 -13.58
C ASP A 181 -17.80 7.60 -12.36
N LYS A 182 -18.02 8.84 -11.88
CA LYS A 182 -17.32 9.39 -10.71
C LYS A 182 -17.54 8.59 -9.42
N LEU A 183 -18.74 8.06 -9.20
CA LEU A 183 -19.09 7.35 -7.97
C LEU A 183 -18.47 5.95 -7.91
N THR A 184 -18.50 5.23 -9.04
CA THR A 184 -17.85 3.93 -9.19
C THR A 184 -16.33 4.06 -9.11
N ALA A 185 -15.74 5.13 -9.66
CA ALA A 185 -14.31 5.43 -9.48
C ALA A 185 -13.96 5.61 -7.99
N ILE A 186 -14.72 6.43 -7.27
CA ILE A 186 -14.51 6.66 -5.83
C ILE A 186 -14.70 5.37 -5.02
N THR A 187 -15.73 4.59 -5.33
CA THR A 187 -16.02 3.32 -4.65
C THR A 187 -14.90 2.31 -4.86
N TYR A 188 -14.46 2.14 -6.12
CA TYR A 188 -13.34 1.26 -6.46
C TYR A 188 -12.07 1.63 -5.69
N ILE A 189 -11.74 2.92 -5.63
CA ILE A 189 -10.55 3.37 -4.91
C ILE A 189 -10.65 3.12 -3.40
N ASN A 190 -11.80 3.38 -2.79
CA ASN A 190 -11.99 3.07 -1.37
C ASN A 190 -11.87 1.57 -1.09
N GLN A 191 -12.38 0.70 -1.97
CA GLN A 191 -12.17 -0.76 -1.87
C GLN A 191 -10.68 -1.16 -1.99
N ARG A 192 -9.89 -0.43 -2.78
CA ARG A 192 -8.43 -0.64 -2.85
C ARG A 192 -7.73 -0.16 -1.58
N ILE A 193 -8.14 0.97 -1.01
CA ILE A 193 -7.65 1.43 0.30
C ILE A 193 -7.92 0.35 1.35
N ASP A 194 -9.16 -0.16 1.42
CA ASP A 194 -9.54 -1.20 2.38
C ASP A 194 -8.69 -2.46 2.21
N LYS A 195 -8.48 -2.90 0.97
CA LYS A 195 -7.63 -4.06 0.68
C LYS A 195 -6.17 -3.84 1.10
N ILE A 196 -5.61 -2.64 0.92
CA ILE A 196 -4.25 -2.34 1.40
C ILE A 196 -4.18 -2.52 2.91
N ILE A 197 -5.16 -2.00 3.66
CA ILE A 197 -5.17 -2.12 5.12
C ILE A 197 -5.35 -3.57 5.57
N GLU A 198 -6.25 -4.32 4.92
CA GLU A 198 -6.46 -5.74 5.17
C GLU A 198 -5.16 -6.55 5.01
N VAL A 199 -4.42 -6.35 3.91
CA VAL A 199 -3.16 -7.07 3.66
C VAL A 199 -2.07 -6.64 4.66
N ILE A 200 -2.02 -5.37 5.07
CA ILE A 200 -1.11 -4.92 6.13
C ILE A 200 -1.47 -5.60 7.46
N GLU A 201 -2.76 -5.78 7.75
CA GLU A 201 -3.22 -6.47 8.95
C GLU A 201 -2.72 -7.92 9.00
N TRP A 202 -2.77 -8.64 7.86
CA TRP A 202 -2.24 -10.00 7.75
C TRP A 202 -0.79 -10.10 8.24
N LEU A 203 0.01 -9.07 7.93
CA LEU A 203 1.42 -8.94 8.35
C LEU A 203 1.55 -8.49 9.80
N SER A 204 0.80 -7.46 10.23
CA SER A 204 0.89 -6.90 11.58
C SER A 204 -0.25 -5.91 11.88
N ARG A 205 -1.05 -6.21 12.92
CA ARG A 205 -2.05 -5.29 13.47
C ARG A 205 -1.45 -3.99 14.01
N ASP A 206 -0.27 -4.05 14.61
CA ASP A 206 0.41 -2.84 15.11
C ASP A 206 0.72 -1.85 13.98
N LYS A 207 1.07 -2.35 12.79
CA LYS A 207 1.31 -1.47 11.63
C LYS A 207 0.03 -0.77 11.18
N VAL A 208 -1.12 -1.46 11.22
CA VAL A 208 -2.42 -0.83 10.96
C VAL A 208 -2.68 0.29 11.96
N ASN A 209 -2.49 0.02 13.26
CA ASN A 209 -2.65 1.04 14.31
C ASN A 209 -1.76 2.28 14.05
N TRP A 210 -0.51 2.08 13.65
CA TRP A 210 0.39 3.20 13.31
C TRP A 210 -0.11 4.03 12.12
N ILE A 211 -0.59 3.38 11.05
CA ILE A 211 -1.14 4.07 9.88
C ILE A 211 -2.38 4.90 10.25
N GLU A 212 -3.23 4.37 11.14
CA GLU A 212 -4.42 5.06 11.64
C GLU A 212 -4.07 6.26 12.52
N VAL A 213 -3.17 6.09 13.50
CA VAL A 213 -2.69 7.18 14.38
C VAL A 213 -2.05 8.31 13.57
N HIS A 214 -1.38 8.00 12.47
CA HIS A 214 -0.79 8.99 11.56
C HIS A 214 -1.73 9.47 10.45
N MET A 215 -3.02 9.12 10.49
CA MET A 215 -4.07 9.62 9.59
C MET A 215 -3.90 9.30 8.12
N LEU A 216 -3.06 8.34 7.77
CA LEU A 216 -2.80 8.05 6.36
C LEU A 216 -4.06 7.50 5.69
N VAL A 217 -4.85 6.66 6.38
CA VAL A 217 -6.14 6.16 5.88
C VAL A 217 -7.15 7.29 5.74
N ALA A 218 -7.26 8.14 6.76
CA ALA A 218 -8.20 9.26 6.76
C ALA A 218 -7.88 10.26 5.65
N GLU A 219 -6.59 10.55 5.41
CA GLU A 219 -6.15 11.40 4.30
C GLU A 219 -6.47 10.77 2.94
N ALA A 220 -6.16 9.49 2.76
CA ALA A 220 -6.48 8.77 1.53
C ALA A 220 -7.99 8.79 1.24
N ARG A 221 -8.84 8.48 2.23
CA ARG A 221 -10.30 8.51 2.11
C ARG A 221 -10.88 9.91 1.90
N ARG A 222 -10.30 10.93 2.54
CA ARG A 222 -10.68 12.34 2.33
C ARG A 222 -10.46 12.74 0.87
N VAL A 223 -9.33 12.37 0.29
CA VAL A 223 -9.02 12.63 -1.13
C VAL A 223 -9.88 11.75 -2.04
N ALA A 224 -10.12 10.50 -1.67
CA ALA A 224 -11.01 9.55 -2.33
C ALA A 224 -12.49 9.82 -2.01
N SER A 225 -12.92 11.08 -2.09
CA SER A 225 -14.31 11.49 -1.85
C SER A 225 -14.85 12.34 -2.98
N LEU A 226 -16.17 12.34 -3.13
CA LEU A 226 -16.86 13.16 -4.13
C LEU A 226 -16.58 14.65 -3.91
N ASN A 227 -16.67 15.09 -2.65
CA ASN A 227 -16.43 16.48 -2.26
C ASN A 227 -15.03 16.95 -2.66
N TYR A 228 -14.01 16.09 -2.50
CA TYR A 228 -12.64 16.47 -2.85
C TYR A 228 -12.40 16.47 -4.37
N LEU A 229 -13.04 15.57 -5.11
CA LEU A 229 -13.05 15.61 -6.57
C LEU A 229 -13.71 16.91 -7.07
N GLU A 230 -14.90 17.23 -6.58
CA GLU A 230 -15.66 18.42 -6.97
C GLU A 230 -14.93 19.71 -6.59
N LEU A 231 -14.24 19.73 -5.45
CA LEU A 231 -13.30 20.80 -5.08
C LEU A 231 -12.20 20.98 -6.13
N CYS A 232 -11.58 19.89 -6.60
CA CYS A 232 -10.55 19.97 -7.63
C CYS A 232 -11.11 20.46 -8.97
N GLN A 233 -12.32 20.02 -9.32
CA GLN A 233 -13.04 20.42 -10.53
C GLN A 233 -13.61 21.84 -10.45
N ARG A 234 -13.69 22.43 -9.24
CA ARG A 234 -14.45 23.66 -8.95
C ARG A 234 -15.92 23.55 -9.37
N LYS A 235 -16.48 22.35 -9.21
CA LYS A 235 -17.84 21.99 -9.59
C LYS A 235 -18.73 21.98 -8.37
N ASP A 236 -19.94 22.52 -8.49
CA ASP A 236 -20.98 22.51 -7.44
C ASP A 236 -20.46 22.90 -6.04
N MET A 237 -19.72 24.01 -5.93
CA MET A 237 -19.02 24.41 -4.71
C MET A 237 -19.93 24.71 -3.49
N ASN A 238 -21.25 24.79 -3.68
CA ASN A 238 -22.24 25.13 -2.63
C ASN A 238 -22.18 24.20 -1.40
N HIS A 239 -21.85 22.91 -1.58
CA HIS A 239 -21.71 21.94 -0.48
C HIS A 239 -20.28 21.86 0.08
N VAL A 240 -19.30 22.46 -0.59
CA VAL A 240 -17.91 22.53 -0.12
C VAL A 240 -17.63 23.85 0.61
N GLU A 241 -18.34 24.92 0.25
CA GLU A 241 -18.19 26.26 0.84
C GLU A 241 -18.95 26.39 2.16
N VAL A 242 -18.20 26.48 3.27
CA VAL A 242 -18.75 26.82 4.57
C VAL A 242 -18.52 28.32 4.83
N LYS A 243 -19.60 29.08 5.03
CA LYS A 243 -19.48 30.49 5.45
C LYS A 243 -18.59 30.60 6.69
N PHE A 244 -17.63 31.53 6.68
CA PHE A 244 -16.68 31.71 7.78
C PHE A 244 -17.37 31.89 9.15
N SER A 245 -18.52 32.56 9.20
CA SER A 245 -19.30 32.72 10.43
C SER A 245 -19.84 31.39 10.97
N CYS A 246 -20.30 30.50 10.09
CA CYS A 246 -20.74 29.15 10.45
C CYS A 246 -19.56 28.29 10.93
N PHE A 247 -18.43 28.31 10.20
CA PHE A 247 -17.20 27.63 10.59
C PHE A 247 -16.71 28.11 11.97
N ARG A 248 -16.58 29.43 12.15
CA ARG A 248 -16.18 30.04 13.43
C ARG A 248 -17.10 29.65 14.58
N ARG A 249 -18.42 29.60 14.35
CA ARG A 249 -19.40 29.21 15.36
C ARG A 249 -19.23 27.74 15.74
N GLU A 250 -19.05 26.86 14.77
CA GLU A 250 -18.90 25.42 15.01
C GLU A 250 -17.56 25.12 15.70
N LEU A 251 -16.48 25.71 15.23
CA LEU A 251 -15.16 25.64 15.87
C LEU A 251 -15.21 26.14 17.32
N LYS A 252 -15.91 27.25 17.59
CA LYS A 252 -16.14 27.75 18.96
C LYS A 252 -16.94 26.78 19.83
N LYS A 253 -17.95 26.09 19.27
CA LYS A 253 -18.67 25.05 20.03
C LYS A 253 -17.75 23.90 20.39
N GLN A 254 -16.94 23.43 19.44
CA GLN A 254 -15.97 22.36 19.72
C GLN A 254 -14.94 22.80 20.78
N PHE A 255 -14.45 24.04 20.72
CA PHE A 255 -13.54 24.59 21.74
C PHE A 255 -14.18 24.70 23.14
N LYS A 256 -15.49 24.96 23.25
CA LYS A 256 -16.19 25.01 24.54
C LYS A 256 -16.22 23.67 25.28
N VAL A 257 -16.01 22.56 24.57
CA VAL A 257 -16.00 21.20 25.15
C VAL A 257 -14.57 20.79 25.57
N LEU A 258 -13.56 21.63 25.32
CA LEU A 258 -12.17 21.34 25.66
C LEU A 258 -11.83 21.80 27.09
N ASN A 259 -11.12 20.95 27.84
CA ASN A 259 -10.63 21.20 29.20
C ASN A 259 -9.18 21.70 29.06
N ILE A 260 -8.89 22.86 29.63
CA ILE A 260 -7.62 23.59 29.47
C ILE A 260 -6.45 22.85 30.15
N ASN A 261 -6.73 21.96 31.09
CA ASN A 261 -5.71 21.27 31.89
C ASN A 261 -5.26 19.90 31.32
N GLU A 262 -5.78 19.49 30.17
CA GLU A 262 -5.46 18.20 29.54
C GLU A 262 -5.17 18.37 28.05
N PHE A 263 -4.27 17.55 27.50
CA PHE A 263 -4.20 17.40 26.04
C PHE A 263 -5.53 16.84 25.56
N LYS A 264 -6.24 17.57 24.70
CA LYS A 264 -7.51 17.10 24.15
C LYS A 264 -7.47 16.94 22.64
N VAL A 265 -7.95 15.79 22.22
CA VAL A 265 -8.18 15.43 20.82
C VAL A 265 -9.57 15.95 20.44
N VAL A 266 -9.63 16.88 19.48
CA VAL A 266 -10.90 17.33 18.90
C VAL A 266 -11.32 16.33 17.83
N ASN A 267 -12.30 15.48 18.14
CA ASN A 267 -12.86 14.53 17.19
C ASN A 267 -14.04 15.14 16.43
N ASN A 268 -14.04 14.99 15.11
CA ASN A 268 -15.23 15.12 14.29
C ASN A 268 -15.33 13.89 13.38
N ASN A 269 -16.31 13.03 13.66
CA ASN A 269 -16.75 11.88 12.86
C ASN A 269 -15.66 11.26 11.97
N ASN A 270 -14.64 10.68 12.63
CA ASN A 270 -13.57 9.86 12.08
C ASN A 270 -12.48 10.53 11.23
N SER A 271 -12.29 11.86 11.21
CA SER A 271 -11.10 12.44 10.57
C SER A 271 -10.71 13.86 11.03
N LEU A 272 -9.90 14.02 12.09
CA LEU A 272 -8.77 15.00 12.20
C LEU A 272 -8.06 14.88 13.57
N PHE A 273 -6.72 14.98 13.60
CA PHE A 273 -5.97 15.29 14.82
C PHE A 273 -5.49 16.75 14.77
N LEU A 274 -5.97 17.58 15.70
CA LEU A 274 -5.27 18.77 16.12
C LEU A 274 -4.83 18.51 17.57
N ILE A 275 -3.54 18.25 17.79
CA ILE A 275 -2.95 18.22 19.13
C ILE A 275 -2.46 19.64 19.40
N THR A 276 -3.18 20.39 20.23
CA THR A 276 -2.73 21.72 20.67
C THR A 276 -2.92 21.85 22.17
N LYS A 277 -1.89 22.35 22.85
CA LYS A 277 -1.99 22.79 24.24
C LYS A 277 -2.31 24.28 24.20
N ILE A 278 -3.52 24.64 24.59
CA ILE A 278 -3.97 26.04 24.62
C ILE A 278 -3.49 26.64 25.95
N SER A 279 -2.58 27.61 25.91
CA SER A 279 -2.31 28.50 27.04
C SER A 279 -3.08 29.80 26.86
N THR A 280 -3.67 30.31 27.95
CA THR A 280 -4.21 31.67 28.04
C THR A 280 -3.13 32.72 27.94
#